data_AF-A0A958LEF3-F1
#
_entry.id   AF-A0A958LEF3-F1
#
_cell.length_a   1.000
_cell.length_b   1.000
_cell.length_c   1.000
_cell.angle_alpha   90.00
_cell.angle_beta   90.00
_cell.angle_gamma   90.00
#
_symmetry.space_group_name_H-M   'P 1'
#
loop_
_entity.id
_entity.type
_entity.pdbx_description
1 polymer ?
#
loop_
_entity_poly.entity_id
_entity_poly.type
_entity_poly.pdbx_seq_one_letter_code
_entity_poly.pdbx_strand_id
1 'polypeptide(L)'
;RNLSRVPLPHTVGRYQTVADPWRGTDPLSEGHELFGIYCAVCHGASGEGGGEVVVRGYPPTHDLRRPEVQSLDVREVEEIVRDGTRLSPAYRAQLSSAEITAVAEFVLRGLGDPARTG
;
A
#
# COMPACT_ATOMS: atom_id res chain seq x y z
N ARG A 1 21.44 -27.54 10.72
CA ARG A 1 20.46 -26.55 11.23
C ARG A 1 19.47 -26.32 10.10
N ASN A 2 18.30 -26.95 10.19
CA ASN A 2 17.31 -27.05 9.13
C ASN A 2 16.53 -25.73 9.10
N LEU A 3 16.72 -24.91 8.07
CA LEU A 3 15.91 -23.72 7.86
C LEU A 3 14.57 -24.18 7.28
N SER A 4 13.68 -24.61 8.17
CA SER A 4 12.27 -24.76 7.84
C SER A 4 11.80 -23.43 7.28
N ARG A 5 11.52 -23.41 5.98
CA ARG A 5 10.91 -22.27 5.28
C ARG A 5 9.64 -21.91 6.03
N VAL A 6 9.65 -20.77 6.70
CA VAL A 6 8.43 -20.17 7.25
C VAL A 6 7.53 -19.87 6.04
N PRO A 7 6.36 -20.50 5.92
CA PRO A 7 5.45 -20.19 4.82
C PRO A 7 5.00 -18.74 4.96
N LEU A 8 5.05 -18.01 3.85
CA LEU A 8 4.55 -16.64 3.74
C LEU A 8 3.06 -16.61 4.14
N PRO A 9 2.58 -15.52 4.78
CA PRO A 9 1.26 -15.44 5.36
C PRO A 9 0.17 -15.27 4.27
N HIS A 10 -0.10 -16.33 3.52
CA HIS A 10 -1.39 -16.53 2.85
C HIS A 10 -2.38 -17.27 3.77
N THR A 11 -1.96 -17.60 4.99
CA THR A 11 -2.83 -18.18 6.01
C THR A 11 -3.54 -17.06 6.74
N VAL A 12 -4.69 -16.69 6.19
CA VAL A 12 -5.72 -15.82 6.76
C VAL A 12 -5.99 -16.15 8.24
N GLY A 13 -5.29 -15.44 9.11
CA GLY A 13 -5.51 -15.42 10.55
C GLY A 13 -6.47 -14.30 10.93
N ARG A 14 -7.76 -14.65 11.07
CA ARG A 14 -8.78 -14.00 11.91
C ARG A 14 -8.56 -12.50 12.25
N TYR A 15 -8.85 -11.61 11.30
CA TYR A 15 -9.36 -10.26 11.61
C TYR A 15 -10.86 -10.26 11.35
N GLN A 16 -11.65 -10.18 12.42
CA GLN A 16 -13.11 -10.35 12.42
C GLN A 16 -13.87 -9.00 12.45
N THR A 17 -14.96 -8.96 11.68
CA THR A 17 -16.28 -8.29 11.91
C THR A 17 -16.63 -6.89 11.38
N VAL A 18 -15.75 -6.16 10.70
CA VAL A 18 -16.21 -5.05 9.84
C VAL A 18 -16.19 -5.47 8.38
N ALA A 19 -17.25 -5.07 7.65
CA ALA A 19 -17.29 -5.18 6.20
C ALA A 19 -16.20 -4.28 5.63
N ASP A 20 -15.02 -4.86 5.44
CA ASP A 20 -13.90 -4.22 4.75
C ASP A 20 -14.32 -4.02 3.28
N PRO A 21 -14.46 -2.77 2.80
CA PRO A 21 -14.96 -2.46 1.46
C PRO A 21 -14.03 -2.97 0.36
N TRP A 22 -12.82 -3.41 0.72
CA TRP A 22 -11.82 -3.92 -0.21
C TRP A 22 -11.86 -5.42 -0.39
N ARG A 23 -12.63 -6.22 0.37
CA ARG A 23 -12.59 -7.70 0.23
C ARG A 23 -13.05 -8.18 -1.16
N GLY A 24 -12.16 -8.83 -1.91
CA GLY A 24 -12.51 -9.51 -3.16
C GLY A 24 -11.30 -10.07 -3.93
N THR A 25 -11.51 -10.53 -5.16
CA THR A 25 -10.43 -10.90 -6.11
C THR A 25 -10.17 -9.78 -7.14
N ASP A 26 -10.56 -8.55 -6.82
CA ASP A 26 -10.40 -7.38 -7.68
C ASP A 26 -9.03 -6.72 -7.43
N PRO A 27 -8.38 -6.10 -8.45
CA PRO A 27 -7.09 -5.43 -8.27
C PRO A 27 -7.06 -4.40 -7.14
N LEU A 28 -8.18 -3.76 -6.80
CA LEU A 28 -8.23 -2.83 -5.66
C LEU A 28 -8.16 -3.56 -4.31
N SER A 29 -8.68 -4.79 -4.22
CA SER A 29 -8.55 -5.64 -3.01
C SER A 29 -7.10 -6.03 -2.79
N GLU A 30 -6.45 -6.51 -3.85
CA GLU A 30 -5.05 -6.93 -3.81
C GLU A 30 -4.14 -5.74 -3.51
N GLY A 31 -4.40 -4.59 -4.16
CA GLY A 31 -3.70 -3.35 -3.88
C GLY A 31 -3.85 -2.87 -2.43
N HIS A 32 -5.03 -2.99 -1.83
CA HIS A 32 -5.25 -2.65 -0.42
C HIS A 32 -4.42 -3.53 0.52
N GLU A 33 -4.42 -4.86 0.29
CA GLU A 33 -3.64 -5.79 1.11
C GLU A 33 -2.14 -5.51 1.01
N LEU A 34 -1.63 -5.36 -0.21
CA LEU A 34 -0.23 -5.04 -0.46
C LEU A 34 0.16 -3.67 0.11
N PHE A 35 -0.70 -2.67 0.00
CA PHE A 35 -0.49 -1.37 0.61
C PHE A 35 -0.35 -1.49 2.13
N GLY A 36 -1.21 -2.28 2.78
CA GLY A 36 -1.13 -2.58 4.21
C GLY A 36 0.20 -3.21 4.62
N ILE A 37 0.75 -4.10 3.78
CA ILE A 37 2.01 -4.82 4.05
C ILE A 37 3.24 -3.92 3.83
N TYR A 38 3.28 -3.20 2.71
CA TYR A 38 4.50 -2.53 2.24
C TYR A 38 4.51 -1.02 2.45
N CYS A 39 3.34 -0.37 2.43
CA CYS A 39 3.25 1.08 2.31
C CYS A 39 2.74 1.76 3.60
N ALA A 40 1.78 1.14 4.28
CA ALA A 40 1.11 1.69 5.46
C ALA A 40 2.06 1.96 6.64
N VAL A 41 3.20 1.24 6.71
CA VAL A 41 4.23 1.48 7.73
C VAL A 41 4.79 2.90 7.70
N CYS A 42 4.82 3.53 6.51
CA CYS A 42 5.23 4.92 6.31
C CYS A 42 4.02 5.84 6.10
N HIS A 43 3.06 5.42 5.28
CA HIS A 43 1.95 6.25 4.81
C HIS A 43 0.69 6.18 5.67
N GLY A 44 0.69 5.36 6.73
CA GLY A 44 -0.52 5.06 7.51
C GLY A 44 -1.49 4.17 6.74
N ALA A 45 -2.38 3.46 7.45
CA ALA A 45 -3.36 2.57 6.82
C ALA A 45 -4.36 3.31 5.92
N SER A 46 -4.68 4.56 6.28
CA SER A 46 -5.58 5.46 5.55
C SER A 46 -4.87 6.29 4.46
N GLY A 47 -3.54 6.17 4.32
CA GLY A 47 -2.75 6.96 3.38
C GLY A 47 -2.53 8.43 3.79
N GLU A 48 -2.97 8.85 4.97
CA GLU A 48 -2.81 10.24 5.45
C GLU A 48 -1.37 10.64 5.78
N GLY A 49 -0.46 9.67 5.75
CA GLY A 49 0.90 9.80 6.24
C GLY A 49 1.00 9.47 7.73
N GLY A 50 2.20 9.64 8.29
CA GLY A 50 2.39 9.46 9.73
C GLY A 50 2.39 8.01 10.19
N GLY A 51 2.73 7.05 9.31
CA GLY A 51 2.91 5.66 9.70
C GLY A 51 3.98 5.49 10.78
N GLU A 52 4.04 4.29 11.37
CA GLU A 52 4.88 3.99 12.55
C GLU A 52 6.34 4.43 12.41
N VAL A 53 6.95 4.35 11.22
CA VAL A 53 8.35 4.81 11.06
C VAL A 53 8.48 6.33 11.12
N VAL A 54 7.48 7.08 10.66
CA VAL A 54 7.43 8.55 10.78
C VAL A 54 7.33 8.95 12.25
N VAL A 55 6.48 8.25 13.01
CA VAL A 55 6.38 8.43 14.48
C VAL A 55 7.72 8.19 15.17
N ARG A 56 8.54 7.28 14.64
CA ARG A 56 9.88 6.95 15.15
C ARG A 56 11.01 7.86 14.62
N GLY A 57 10.67 8.96 13.95
CA GLY A 57 11.63 10.00 13.57
C GLY A 57 12.11 9.96 12.12
N TYR A 58 11.52 9.13 11.25
CA TYR A 58 11.70 9.28 9.81
C TYR A 58 11.00 10.54 9.28
N PRO A 59 11.45 11.10 8.14
CA PRO A 59 10.80 12.25 7.53
C PRO A 59 9.29 12.01 7.28
N PRO A 60 8.45 13.04 7.44
CA PRO A 60 7.02 12.90 7.16
C PRO A 60 6.78 12.56 5.69
N THR A 61 5.83 11.66 5.46
CA THR A 61 5.33 11.35 4.13
C THR A 61 4.24 12.34 3.72
N HIS A 62 4.01 12.48 2.41
CA HIS A 62 2.83 13.18 1.90
C HIS A 62 1.55 12.43 2.28
N ASP A 63 0.47 13.17 2.55
CA ASP A 63 -0.89 12.63 2.56
C ASP A 63 -1.26 12.24 1.13
N LEU A 64 -1.37 10.94 0.89
CA LEU A 64 -1.62 10.38 -0.43
C LEU A 64 -3.02 10.69 -0.94
N ARG A 65 -3.97 11.07 -0.08
CA ARG A 65 -5.36 11.39 -0.45
C ARG A 65 -5.52 12.79 -1.04
N ARG A 66 -4.46 13.61 -0.96
CA ARG A 66 -4.53 14.99 -1.44
C ARG A 66 -4.74 15.05 -2.96
N PRO A 67 -5.48 16.05 -3.48
CA PRO A 67 -5.76 16.18 -4.90
C PRO A 67 -4.51 16.14 -5.78
N GLU A 68 -3.39 16.69 -5.31
CA GLU A 68 -2.14 16.71 -6.07
C GLU A 68 -1.62 15.28 -6.33
N VAL A 69 -1.70 14.39 -5.34
CA VAL A 69 -1.32 12.96 -5.49
C VAL A 69 -2.38 12.19 -6.26
N GLN A 70 -3.65 12.45 -5.99
CA GLN A 70 -4.78 11.75 -6.64
C GLN A 70 -4.95 12.13 -8.12
N SER A 71 -4.33 13.24 -8.55
CA SER A 71 -4.29 13.67 -9.95
C SER A 71 -3.16 13.06 -10.78
N LEU A 72 -2.27 12.28 -10.16
CA LEU A 72 -1.17 11.63 -10.86
C LEU A 72 -1.69 10.55 -11.82
N ASP A 73 -0.91 10.28 -12.87
CA ASP A 73 -1.16 9.12 -13.73
C ASP A 73 -0.79 7.84 -12.99
N VAL A 74 -1.53 6.74 -13.24
CA VAL A 74 -1.24 5.44 -12.62
C VAL A 74 0.20 5.00 -12.89
N ARG A 75 0.73 5.26 -14.09
CA ARG A 75 2.10 4.89 -14.45
C ARG A 75 3.14 5.65 -13.64
N GLU A 76 2.86 6.91 -13.29
CA GLU A 76 3.76 7.71 -12.46
C GLU A 76 3.84 7.12 -11.04
N VAL A 77 2.71 6.68 -10.49
CA VAL A 77 2.68 5.97 -9.21
C VAL A 77 3.38 4.61 -9.32
N GLU A 78 3.17 3.85 -10.39
CA GLU A 78 3.89 2.60 -10.63
C GLU A 78 5.41 2.80 -10.70
N GLU A 79 5.89 3.85 -11.34
CA GLU A 79 7.31 4.21 -11.41
C GLU A 79 7.87 4.53 -10.01
N ILE A 80 7.15 5.31 -9.21
CA ILE A 80 7.52 5.61 -7.84
C ILE A 80 7.60 4.34 -6.98
N VAL A 81 6.62 3.43 -7.10
CA VAL A 81 6.59 2.18 -6.33
C VAL A 81 7.71 1.24 -6.79
N ARG A 82 7.90 1.09 -8.10
CA ARG A 82 8.89 0.19 -8.69
C ARG A 82 10.32 0.63 -8.36
N ASP A 83 10.61 1.90 -8.59
CA ASP A 83 11.99 2.41 -8.61
C ASP A 83 12.36 3.27 -7.40
N GLY A 84 11.37 3.63 -6.60
CA GLY A 84 11.55 4.46 -5.43
C GLY A 84 11.85 5.91 -5.77
N THR A 85 12.04 6.71 -4.73
CA THR A 85 12.51 8.09 -4.83
C THR A 85 13.65 8.30 -3.84
N ARG A 86 14.10 9.55 -3.66
CA ARG A 86 15.08 9.87 -2.61
C ARG A 86 14.60 9.47 -1.20
N LEU A 87 13.29 9.49 -0.97
CA LEU A 87 12.70 9.28 0.36
C LEU A 87 11.78 8.05 0.43
N SER A 88 11.44 7.45 -0.71
CA SER A 88 10.67 6.20 -0.80
C SER A 88 11.55 5.07 -1.30
N PRO A 89 11.57 3.89 -0.65
CA PRO A 89 12.29 2.73 -1.18
C PRO A 89 11.69 2.23 -2.50
N ALA A 90 12.50 1.50 -3.26
CA ALA A 90 12.07 0.78 -4.45
C ALA A 90 11.54 -0.61 -4.09
N TYR A 91 10.43 -1.04 -4.72
CA TYR A 91 9.79 -2.34 -4.45
C TYR A 91 9.86 -3.35 -5.60
N ARG A 92 10.57 -3.05 -6.70
CA ARG A 92 10.73 -3.97 -7.85
C ARG A 92 11.34 -5.34 -7.53
N ALA A 93 11.98 -5.50 -6.36
CA ALA A 93 12.54 -6.79 -5.93
C ALA A 93 11.55 -7.63 -5.11
N GLN A 94 10.47 -7.03 -4.63
CA GLN A 94 9.48 -7.62 -3.74
C GLN A 94 8.13 -7.82 -4.43
N LEU A 95 7.77 -6.93 -5.36
CA LEU A 95 6.49 -6.92 -6.06
C LEU A 95 6.68 -7.20 -7.56
N SER A 96 5.80 -8.01 -8.11
CA SER A 96 5.62 -8.19 -9.56
C SER A 96 4.98 -6.94 -10.19
N SER A 97 5.05 -6.83 -11.51
CA SER A 97 4.42 -5.69 -12.22
C SER A 97 2.91 -5.60 -11.96
N ALA A 98 2.21 -6.73 -11.88
CA ALA A 98 0.77 -6.76 -11.60
C ALA A 98 0.46 -6.25 -10.18
N GLU A 99 1.25 -6.68 -9.19
CA GLU A 99 1.13 -6.22 -7.79
C GLU A 99 1.45 -4.72 -7.66
N ILE A 100 2.43 -4.21 -8.41
CA ILE A 100 2.75 -2.77 -8.47
C ILE A 100 1.57 -1.99 -9.05
N THR A 101 0.98 -2.46 -10.15
CA THR A 101 -0.22 -1.84 -10.74
C THR A 101 -1.39 -1.86 -9.74
N ALA A 102 -1.62 -2.99 -9.06
CA ALA A 102 -2.68 -3.10 -8.04
C ALA A 102 -2.50 -2.07 -6.91
N VAL A 103 -1.28 -1.92 -6.38
CA VAL A 103 -0.97 -0.88 -5.37
C VAL A 103 -1.18 0.53 -5.93
N ALA A 104 -0.71 0.80 -7.15
CA ALA A 104 -0.87 2.12 -7.77
C ALA A 104 -2.35 2.48 -7.97
N GLU A 105 -3.16 1.54 -8.46
CA GLU A 105 -4.60 1.70 -8.58
C GLU A 105 -5.27 1.90 -7.22
N PHE A 106 -4.87 1.15 -6.19
CA PHE A 106 -5.40 1.36 -4.85
C PHE A 106 -5.03 2.74 -4.28
N VAL A 107 -3.82 3.26 -4.54
CA VAL A 107 -3.44 4.60 -4.12
C VAL A 107 -4.34 5.66 -4.76
N LEU A 108 -4.62 5.57 -6.06
CA LEU A 108 -5.37 6.60 -6.81
C LEU A 108 -6.89 6.45 -6.78
N ARG A 109 -7.38 5.22 -6.67
CA ARG A 109 -8.83 4.92 -6.72
C ARG A 109 -9.35 4.47 -5.37
N GLY A 110 -8.47 3.97 -4.52
CA GLY A 110 -8.82 3.48 -3.20
C GLY A 110 -8.81 4.57 -2.15
N LEU A 111 -7.65 5.19 -1.97
CA LEU A 111 -7.48 6.28 -1.00
C LEU A 111 -8.16 7.58 -1.45
N GLY A 112 -8.32 7.78 -2.76
CA GLY A 112 -9.01 8.93 -3.35
C GLY A 112 -10.54 8.89 -3.25
N ASP A 113 -11.12 7.73 -2.91
CA ASP A 113 -12.58 7.59 -2.78
C ASP A 113 -13.02 7.86 -1.33
N PRO A 114 -13.68 9.01 -1.05
CA PRO A 114 -14.14 9.34 0.30
C PRO A 114 -15.22 8.37 0.81
N ALA A 115 -15.86 7.59 -0.06
CA ALA A 115 -16.84 6.59 0.34
C ALA A 115 -16.20 5.30 0.90
N ARG A 116 -14.88 5.13 0.78
CA ARG A 116 -14.18 3.89 1.15
C ARG A 116 -13.01 4.06 2.13
N THR A 117 -12.73 5.28 2.56
CA THR A 117 -11.67 5.63 3.52
C THR A 117 -12.14 5.62 4.99
N GLY A 118 -13.12 4.75 5.31
CA GLY A 118 -13.79 4.65 6.62
C GLY A 118 -13.04 3.82 7.66
#